data_AF-A0A7W2FN36-F1
#
_entry.id   AF-A0A7W2FN36-F1
#
_cell.length_a   1.000
_cell.length_b   1.000
_cell.length_c   1.000
_cell.angle_alpha   90.00
_cell.angle_beta   90.00
_cell.angle_gamma   90.00
#
_symmetry.space_group_name_H-M   'P 1'
#
loop_
_entity.id
_entity.type
_entity.pdbx_description
1 polymer ?
#
loop_
_entity_poly.entity_id
_entity_poly.type
_entity_poly.pdbx_seq_one_letter_code
_entity_poly.pdbx_strand_id
1 'polypeptide(L)'
;MIDSTTGLFGIRFISDYAFFTALILWGIAALLYMYPPAAGFGSSSNKAERVADSMVDRSKSDKVDTLREEENSQMFTKLFIAGVPPMALCLLATYL
;
A
#
# COMPACT_ATOMS: atom_id res chain seq x y z
N MET A 1 10.28 29.11 12.61
CA MET A 1 8.97 28.68 13.13
C MET A 1 8.63 27.22 12.81
N ILE A 2 9.29 26.56 11.85
CA ILE A 2 9.15 25.10 11.63
C ILE A 2 9.88 24.29 12.72
N ASP A 3 10.99 24.79 13.25
CA ASP A 3 11.85 24.07 14.23
C ASP A 3 11.18 23.68 15.56
N SER A 4 10.24 24.48 16.07
CA SER A 4 9.73 24.27 17.44
C SER A 4 8.76 23.10 17.57
N THR A 5 8.11 22.66 16.49
CA THR A 5 7.16 21.54 16.50
C THR A 5 7.66 20.32 15.72
N THR A 6 8.43 20.53 14.65
CA THR A 6 8.95 19.44 13.81
C THR A 6 10.26 18.83 14.33
N GLY A 7 10.98 19.55 15.21
CA GLY A 7 12.19 19.06 15.86
C GLY A 7 11.96 17.82 16.75
N LEU A 8 10.76 17.64 17.30
CA LEU A 8 10.40 16.42 18.07
C LEU A 8 10.45 15.15 17.19
N PHE A 9 10.09 15.28 15.91
CA PHE A 9 10.11 14.19 14.94
C PHE A 9 11.42 14.12 14.15
N GLY A 10 12.41 14.95 14.50
CA GLY A 10 13.72 14.99 13.83
C GLY A 10 13.70 15.53 12.40
N ILE A 11 12.61 16.20 11.98
CA ILE A 11 12.50 16.80 10.64
C ILE A 11 13.21 18.14 10.68
N ARG A 12 14.33 18.26 9.96
CA ARG A 12 15.17 19.47 9.95
C ARG A 12 15.24 20.10 8.57
N PHE A 13 15.10 19.30 7.52
CA PHE A 13 15.20 19.75 6.14
C PHE A 13 13.93 19.42 5.35
N ILE A 14 13.72 20.17 4.26
CA ILE A 14 12.62 19.90 3.32
C ILE A 14 12.72 18.48 2.74
N SER A 15 13.94 17.96 2.59
CA SER A 15 14.23 16.61 2.12
C SER A 15 13.71 15.53 3.09
N ASP A 16 13.71 15.80 4.39
CA ASP A 16 13.22 14.85 5.40
C ASP A 16 11.71 14.68 5.26
N TYR A 17 11.00 15.79 5.05
CA TYR A 17 9.56 15.78 4.80
C TYR A 17 9.22 15.05 3.48
N ALA A 18 9.98 15.33 2.42
CA ALA A 18 9.84 14.62 1.15
C ALA A 18 10.12 13.11 1.30
N PHE A 19 11.10 12.73 2.11
CA PHE A 19 11.42 11.33 2.36
C PHE A 19 10.30 10.62 3.11
N PHE A 20 9.80 11.20 4.21
CA PHE A 20 8.71 10.61 4.97
C PHE A 20 7.41 10.51 4.17
N THR A 21 7.11 11.49 3.33
CA THR A 21 5.93 11.43 2.45
C THR A 21 6.06 10.32 1.41
N ALA A 22 7.22 10.16 0.76
CA ALA A 22 7.48 9.04 -0.13
C ALA A 22 7.37 7.69 0.59
N LEU A 23 7.93 7.58 1.79
CA LEU A 23 7.89 6.37 2.62
C LEU A 23 6.45 5.97 2.96
N ILE A 24 5.61 6.92 3.37
CA ILE A 24 4.20 6.65 3.69
C ILE A 24 3.43 6.22 2.44
N LEU A 25 3.60 6.94 1.33
CA LEU A 25 2.90 6.63 0.06
C LEU A 25 3.25 5.24 -0.44
N TRP A 26 4.53 4.91 -0.49
CA TRP A 26 5.00 3.60 -0.93
C TRP A 26 4.73 2.49 0.07
N GLY A 27 4.75 2.79 1.38
CA GLY A 27 4.37 1.86 2.42
C GLY A 27 2.91 1.42 2.30
N ILE A 28 1.99 2.37 2.10
CA ILE A 28 0.57 2.05 1.89
C ILE A 28 0.39 1.30 0.56
N ALA A 29 1.07 1.72 -0.51
CA ALA A 29 1.02 1.02 -1.79
C ALA A 29 1.50 -0.44 -1.67
N ALA A 30 2.59 -0.68 -0.93
CA ALA A 30 3.12 -2.02 -0.68
C ALA A 30 2.12 -2.89 0.11
N LEU A 31 1.46 -2.34 1.12
CA LEU A 31 0.43 -3.06 1.89
C LEU A 31 -0.76 -3.46 1.01
N LEU A 32 -1.25 -2.54 0.17
CA LEU A 32 -2.36 -2.82 -0.75
C LEU A 32 -1.99 -3.87 -1.80
N TYR A 33 -0.73 -3.90 -2.23
CA TYR A 33 -0.23 -4.90 -3.18
C TYR A 33 0.00 -6.28 -2.54
N MET A 34 0.56 -6.31 -1.33
CA MET A 34 0.99 -7.55 -0.67
C MET A 34 -0.17 -8.32 -0.01
N TYR A 35 -1.26 -7.63 0.34
CA TYR A 35 -2.45 -8.24 0.94
C TYR A 35 -3.69 -8.03 0.07
N PRO A 36 -3.75 -8.65 -1.14
CA PRO A 36 -4.91 -8.52 -2.00
C PRO A 36 -6.12 -9.26 -1.39
N PRO A 37 -7.34 -8.71 -1.53
CA PRO A 37 -8.56 -9.30 -0.95
C PRO A 37 -8.83 -10.74 -1.40
N ALA A 38 -8.47 -11.05 -2.64
CA ALA A 38 -8.66 -12.38 -3.23
C ALA A 38 -7.62 -13.43 -2.77
N ALA A 39 -6.53 -13.04 -2.09
CA ALA A 39 -5.55 -14.00 -1.54
C ALA A 39 -6.02 -14.62 -0.22
N GLY A 40 -7.33 -14.84 -0.07
CA GLY A 40 -7.93 -15.37 1.13
C GLY A 40 -7.26 -16.66 1.63
N PHE A 41 -7.36 -16.89 2.94
CA PHE A 41 -6.93 -18.09 3.66
C PHE A 41 -7.43 -19.43 3.07
N GLY A 42 -8.28 -19.41 2.03
CA GLY A 42 -8.83 -20.56 1.32
C GLY A 42 -7.97 -21.13 0.19
N SER A 43 -6.81 -20.56 -0.16
CA SER A 43 -5.81 -21.25 -1.00
C SER A 43 -5.05 -22.32 -0.21
N SER A 44 -5.82 -23.17 0.44
CA SER A 44 -5.31 -24.33 1.12
C SER A 44 -4.85 -25.34 0.08
N SER A 45 -3.59 -25.79 0.20
CA SER A 45 -3.08 -26.93 -0.56
C SER A 45 -3.85 -28.23 -0.24
N ASN A 46 -4.67 -28.24 0.82
CA ASN A 46 -5.41 -29.41 1.24
C ASN A 46 -6.70 -29.60 0.41
N LYS A 47 -6.82 -30.78 -0.21
CA LYS A 47 -7.97 -31.16 -1.02
C LYS A 47 -9.28 -31.15 -0.23
N ALA A 48 -9.25 -31.54 1.04
CA ALA A 48 -10.44 -31.57 1.90
C ALA A 48 -11.01 -30.16 2.13
N GLU A 49 -10.13 -29.18 2.33
CA GLU A 49 -10.51 -27.80 2.56
C GLU A 49 -11.09 -27.19 1.28
N ARG A 50 -10.45 -27.40 0.12
CA ARG A 50 -11.02 -26.96 -1.18
C ARG A 50 -12.40 -27.53 -1.48
N VAL A 51 -12.65 -28.79 -1.11
CA VAL A 51 -13.96 -29.42 -1.31
C VAL A 51 -14.99 -28.84 -0.35
N ALA A 52 -14.65 -28.70 0.93
CA ALA A 52 -15.52 -28.06 1.91
C ALA A 52 -15.87 -26.62 1.49
N ASP A 53 -14.89 -25.92 0.94
CA ASP A 53 -15.01 -24.55 0.49
C ASP A 53 -15.89 -24.40 -0.75
N SER A 54 -15.83 -25.38 -1.67
CA SER A 54 -16.70 -25.43 -2.86
C SER A 54 -18.17 -25.75 -2.54
N MET A 55 -18.48 -26.23 -1.34
CA MET A 55 -19.85 -26.50 -0.90
C MET A 55 -20.56 -25.25 -0.35
N VAL A 56 -19.85 -24.11 -0.24
CA VAL A 56 -20.40 -22.83 0.21
C VAL A 56 -20.61 -21.92 -1.00
N ASP A 57 -21.79 -21.30 -1.11
CA ASP A 57 -22.02 -20.28 -2.14
C ASP A 57 -21.19 -19.02 -1.83
N ARG A 58 -20.17 -18.81 -2.65
CA ARG A 58 -19.27 -17.66 -2.58
C ARG A 58 -19.56 -16.58 -3.62
N SER A 59 -20.62 -16.73 -4.42
CA SER A 59 -20.93 -15.78 -5.50
C SER A 59 -21.01 -14.32 -5.03
N LYS A 60 -21.47 -14.11 -3.78
CA LYS A 60 -21.52 -12.78 -3.15
C LYS A 60 -20.18 -12.33 -2.62
N SER A 61 -19.41 -13.19 -1.96
CA SER A 61 -18.09 -12.84 -1.42
C SER A 61 -17.07 -12.60 -2.53
N ASP A 62 -17.04 -13.46 -3.55
CA ASP A 62 -16.12 -13.35 -4.69
C ASP A 62 -16.36 -12.05 -5.48
N LYS A 63 -17.64 -11.66 -5.64
CA LYS A 63 -17.97 -10.38 -6.26
C LYS A 63 -17.50 -9.19 -5.43
N VAL A 64 -17.54 -9.27 -4.11
CA VAL A 64 -17.02 -8.20 -3.24
C VAL A 64 -15.49 -8.18 -3.27
N ASP A 65 -14.84 -9.34 -3.25
CA ASP A 65 -13.38 -9.43 -3.23
C ASP A 65 -12.76 -8.96 -4.55
N THR A 66 -13.38 -9.30 -5.68
CA THR A 66 -12.95 -8.79 -7.01
C THR A 66 -13.05 -7.26 -7.11
N LEU A 67 -14.15 -6.66 -6.63
CA LEU A 67 -14.29 -5.19 -6.60
C LEU A 67 -13.23 -4.55 -5.71
N ARG A 68 -12.98 -5.12 -4.52
CA ARG A 68 -11.96 -4.61 -3.59
C ARG A 68 -10.55 -4.78 -4.15
N GLU A 69 -10.30 -5.85 -4.90
CA GLU A 69 -9.01 -6.09 -5.56
C GLU A 69 -8.77 -5.06 -6.66
N GLU A 70 -9.79 -4.76 -7.46
CA GLU A 70 -9.72 -3.70 -8.47
C GLU A 70 -9.46 -2.33 -7.84
N GLU A 71 -10.21 -1.99 -6.78
CA GLU A 71 -10.04 -0.73 -6.04
C GLU A 71 -8.64 -0.62 -5.41
N ASN A 72 -8.17 -1.68 -4.74
CA ASN A 72 -6.83 -1.74 -4.17
C ASN A 72 -5.76 -1.63 -5.25
N SER A 73 -5.96 -2.27 -6.41
CA SER A 73 -5.04 -2.25 -7.55
C SER A 73 -4.87 -0.83 -8.10
N GLN A 74 -5.99 -0.15 -8.33
CA GLN A 74 -5.99 1.23 -8.79
C GLN A 74 -5.38 2.16 -7.73
N MET A 75 -5.69 1.95 -6.45
CA MET A 75 -5.22 2.80 -5.36
C MET A 75 -3.72 2.65 -5.11
N PHE A 76 -3.18 1.42 -5.06
CA PHE A 76 -1.73 1.25 -4.89
C PHE A 76 -0.96 1.85 -6.06
N THR A 77 -1.46 1.72 -7.30
CA THR A 77 -0.81 2.29 -8.49
C THR A 77 -0.74 3.81 -8.40
N LYS A 78 -1.85 4.46 -8.01
CA LYS A 78 -1.90 5.91 -7.80
C LYS A 78 -0.93 6.36 -6.70
N LEU A 79 -0.90 5.66 -5.56
CA LEU A 79 -0.01 5.98 -4.44
C LEU A 79 1.46 5.77 -4.80
N PHE A 80 1.78 4.73 -5.57
CA PHE A 80 3.12 4.46 -6.04
C PHE A 80 3.64 5.59 -6.95
N ILE A 81 2.83 6.00 -7.93
CA ILE A 81 3.15 7.13 -8.83
C ILE A 81 3.26 8.44 -8.03
N ALA A 82 2.36 8.67 -7.07
CA ALA A 82 2.37 9.86 -6.22
C ALA A 82 3.62 9.94 -5.31
N GLY A 83 4.28 8.81 -5.00
CA GLY A 83 5.54 8.78 -4.26
C GLY A 83 6.78 9.13 -5.12
N VAL A 84 6.66 9.16 -6.45
CA VAL A 84 7.79 9.50 -7.34
C VAL A 84 8.23 10.96 -7.20
N PRO A 85 7.35 11.98 -7.24
CA PRO A 85 7.74 13.37 -7.03
C PRO A 85 8.49 13.65 -5.71
N PRO A 86 8.03 13.18 -4.53
CA PRO A 86 8.77 13.40 -3.30
C PRO A 86 10.14 12.70 -3.29
N MET A 87 10.26 11.49 -3.87
CA MET A 87 11.59 10.89 -4.01
C MET A 87 12.51 11.65 -4.97
N ALA A 88 11.97 12.20 -6.05
CA ALA A 88 12.75 13.05 -6.95
C ALA A 88 13.28 14.29 -6.22
N LEU A 89 12.47 14.91 -5.35
CA LEU A 89 12.90 16.02 -4.50
C LEU A 89 14.01 15.61 -3.52
N CYS A 90 13.93 14.41 -2.92
CA CYS A 90 15.01 13.91 -2.07
C CYS A 90 16.33 13.75 -2.84
N LEU A 91 16.28 13.19 -4.06
CA LEU A 91 17.46 13.04 -4.90
C LEU A 91 18.04 14.39 -5.33
N LEU A 92 17.19 15.33 -5.75
CA LEU A 92 17.64 16.67 -6.10
C LEU A 92 18.29 17.38 -4.91
N ALA A 93 17.73 17.23 -3.70
CA ALA A 93 18.30 17.80 -2.48
C ALA A 93 19.67 17.21 -2.11
N THR A 94 20.02 16.01 -2.57
CA THR A 94 21.37 15.45 -2.36
C THR A 94 22.43 16.00 -3.33
N TYR A 95 22.02 16.58 -4.46
CA TYR A 95 22.93 17.16 -5.46
C TYR A 95 23.05 18.69 -5.37
N LEU A 96 22.32 19.32 -4.45
CA LEU A 96 22.20 20.77 -4.27
C LEU A 96 22.90 21.20 -2.98
#